data_AF-A0A198Z1L9-F1
#
_entry.id   AF-A0A198Z1L9-F1
#
_cell.length_a   1.000
_cell.length_b   1.000
_cell.length_c   1.000
_cell.angle_alpha   90.00
_cell.angle_beta   90.00
_cell.angle_gamma   90.00
#
_symmetry.space_group_name_H-M   'P 1'
#
loop_
_entity.id
_entity.type
_entity.pdbx_description
1 polymer ?
#
loop_
_entity_poly.entity_id
_entity_poly.type
_entity_poly.pdbx_seq_one_letter_code
_entity_poly.pdbx_strand_id
1 'polypeptide(L)'
;MEPGYNHAGSLVPSAAAPIEQLLVGADGIKEKYDDWGVECTNGDVGKQCAAGQFHEDPKSGVIVFAIQVYPSEQLGTRVLIRMPLGLRLSEGVRLELDTQPSEQHADVATCLPEGCVVLLIMSEGTIDIMKAAQVLTVSAISFASGGKLTFRISLKGFPRSLKRLEELQ
;
A
#
# COMPACT_ATOMS: atom_id res chain seq x y z
N MET A 1 9.50 -50.45 25.89
CA MET A 1 9.88 -49.08 26.28
C MET A 1 9.61 -48.19 25.09
N GLU A 2 8.38 -47.68 25.00
CA GLU A 2 7.97 -46.61 24.09
C GLU A 2 7.27 -45.56 24.95
N PRO A 3 7.77 -44.31 24.99
CA PRO A 3 6.97 -43.16 25.39
C PRO A 3 6.60 -42.39 24.10
N GLY A 4 5.45 -41.76 23.94
CA GLY A 4 4.40 -41.40 24.87
C GLY A 4 3.33 -40.63 24.08
N TYR A 5 2.15 -40.57 24.69
CA TYR A 5 0.91 -40.04 24.14
C TYR A 5 0.85 -38.50 24.13
N ASN A 6 0.07 -37.96 23.17
CA ASN A 6 -0.73 -36.72 23.19
C ASN A 6 -0.05 -35.35 23.00
N HIS A 7 -0.50 -34.62 21.96
CA HIS A 7 -1.38 -33.47 22.15
C HIS A 7 -2.15 -33.14 20.85
N ALA A 8 -3.42 -33.52 20.79
CA ALA A 8 -4.38 -32.90 19.88
C ALA A 8 -4.70 -31.50 20.43
N GLY A 9 -3.92 -30.51 20.01
CA GLY A 9 -4.27 -29.11 20.19
C GLY A 9 -5.30 -28.72 19.14
N SER A 10 -6.55 -28.53 19.55
CA SER A 10 -7.57 -27.91 18.70
C SER A 10 -7.09 -26.54 18.28
N LEU A 11 -6.75 -26.38 16.99
CA LEU A 11 -6.48 -25.09 16.38
C LEU A 11 -7.80 -24.31 16.36
N VAL A 12 -7.96 -23.39 17.31
CA VAL A 12 -8.97 -22.35 17.22
C VAL A 12 -8.55 -21.45 16.05
N PRO A 13 -9.39 -21.25 15.01
CA PRO A 13 -9.06 -20.30 13.97
C PRO A 13 -8.94 -18.92 14.62
N SER A 14 -7.74 -18.36 14.60
CA SER A 14 -7.51 -16.95 14.90
C SER A 14 -8.39 -16.15 13.94
N ALA A 15 -9.15 -15.19 14.47
CA ALA A 15 -9.87 -14.24 13.65
C ALA A 15 -8.84 -13.60 12.69
N ALA A 16 -8.98 -13.87 11.40
CA ALA A 16 -8.14 -13.27 10.39
C ALA A 16 -8.23 -11.75 10.58
N ALA A 17 -7.10 -11.08 10.79
CA ALA A 17 -7.04 -9.64 10.65
C ALA A 17 -7.66 -9.27 9.29
N PRO A 18 -8.39 -8.15 9.19
CA PRO A 18 -8.91 -7.70 7.90
C PRO A 18 -7.75 -7.73 6.92
N ILE A 19 -7.89 -8.53 5.86
CA ILE A 19 -6.97 -8.47 4.73
C ILE A 19 -7.07 -7.00 4.31
N GLU A 20 -5.96 -6.26 4.35
CA GLU A 20 -5.91 -4.88 3.87
C GLU A 20 -6.07 -4.93 2.35
N GLN A 21 -7.31 -5.14 1.93
CA GLN A 21 -7.75 -5.13 0.56
C GLN A 21 -7.67 -3.68 0.08
N LEU A 22 -7.30 -3.54 -1.19
CA LEU A 22 -7.35 -2.26 -1.87
C LEU A 22 -8.76 -1.71 -1.81
N LEU A 23 -8.96 -0.73 -0.92
CA LEU A 23 -10.18 0.08 -0.90
C LEU A 23 -10.38 0.77 -2.26
N VAL A 24 -9.38 1.53 -2.71
CA VAL A 24 -9.37 2.28 -3.96
C VAL A 24 -8.99 1.37 -5.13
N GLY A 25 -10.00 0.97 -5.92
CA GLY A 25 -9.89 0.23 -7.17
C GLY A 25 -10.71 0.83 -8.31
N ALA A 26 -10.75 0.17 -9.47
CA ALA A 26 -11.41 0.67 -10.68
C ALA A 26 -12.91 0.99 -10.51
N ASP A 27 -13.62 0.22 -9.68
CA ASP A 27 -15.07 0.38 -9.42
C ASP A 27 -15.38 1.20 -8.15
N GLY A 28 -14.35 1.68 -7.44
CA GLY A 28 -14.48 2.23 -6.08
C GLY A 28 -14.27 3.74 -5.93
N ILE A 29 -13.72 4.44 -6.92
CA ILE A 29 -13.45 5.88 -6.81
C ILE A 29 -14.77 6.68 -6.72
N LYS A 30 -15.12 7.13 -5.52
CA LYS A 30 -16.31 7.97 -5.24
C LYS A 30 -16.03 9.45 -5.38
N GLU A 31 -14.81 9.88 -5.03
CA GLU A 31 -14.37 11.27 -5.12
C GLU A 31 -12.98 11.32 -5.76
N LYS A 32 -12.78 12.21 -6.74
CA LYS A 32 -11.51 12.33 -7.49
C LYS A 32 -10.89 13.70 -7.31
N TYR A 33 -9.60 13.72 -6.98
CA TYR A 33 -8.76 14.90 -6.79
C TYR A 33 -7.56 14.80 -7.73
N ASP A 34 -7.73 15.34 -8.94
CA ASP A 34 -6.79 15.12 -10.05
C ASP A 34 -6.50 13.63 -10.26
N ASP A 35 -5.31 13.15 -9.89
CA ASP A 35 -4.91 11.77 -10.12
C ASP A 35 -5.25 10.85 -8.93
N TRP A 36 -5.60 11.43 -7.76
CA TRP A 36 -5.93 10.68 -6.55
C TRP A 36 -7.43 10.44 -6.39
N GLY A 37 -7.81 9.21 -6.06
CA GLY A 37 -9.18 8.87 -5.64
C GLY A 37 -9.29 8.82 -4.11
N VAL A 38 -10.43 9.22 -3.55
CA VAL A 38 -10.80 8.98 -2.16
C VAL A 38 -11.99 8.04 -2.12
N GLU A 39 -11.90 7.02 -1.28
CA GLU A 39 -12.95 6.03 -1.10
C GLU A 39 -13.15 5.71 0.38
N CYS A 40 -14.40 5.47 0.74
CA CYS A 40 -14.77 4.93 2.04
C CYS A 40 -15.62 3.67 1.87
N THR A 41 -15.27 2.66 2.65
CA THR A 41 -16.00 1.39 2.79
C THR A 41 -16.48 1.24 4.22
N ASN A 42 -17.68 0.70 4.40
CA ASN A 42 -18.16 0.28 5.71
C ASN A 42 -17.80 -1.20 5.88
N GLY A 43 -16.87 -1.50 6.78
CA GLY A 43 -16.50 -2.87 7.14
C GLY A 43 -16.97 -3.23 8.54
N ASP A 44 -16.65 -4.44 8.98
CA ASP A 44 -17.02 -4.94 10.32
C ASP A 44 -16.41 -4.12 11.46
N VAL A 45 -15.27 -3.48 11.20
CA VAL A 45 -14.55 -2.59 12.13
C VAL A 45 -14.98 -1.13 12.03
N GLY A 46 -16.02 -0.83 11.24
CA GLY A 46 -16.55 0.51 11.02
C GLY A 46 -16.21 1.09 9.64
N LYS A 47 -16.47 2.39 9.48
CA LYS A 47 -16.16 3.14 8.26
C LYS A 47 -14.65 3.33 8.15
N GLN A 48 -14.06 2.86 7.06
CA GLN A 48 -12.65 3.07 6.73
C GLN A 48 -12.55 3.84 5.43
N CYS A 49 -11.74 4.90 5.42
CA CYS A 49 -11.50 5.72 4.24
C CYS A 49 -10.01 5.67 3.86
N ALA A 50 -9.72 5.72 2.57
CA ALA A 50 -8.36 5.86 2.05
C ALA A 50 -8.33 6.72 0.79
N ALA A 51 -7.20 7.40 0.58
CA ALA A 51 -6.86 8.05 -0.67
C ALA A 51 -5.88 7.15 -1.42
N GLY A 52 -6.02 7.00 -2.74
CA GLY A 52 -5.15 6.09 -3.47
C GLY A 52 -5.04 6.35 -4.96
N GLN A 53 -4.06 5.68 -5.54
CA GLN A 53 -3.81 5.56 -6.98
C GLN A 53 -3.43 4.13 -7.31
N PHE A 54 -3.73 3.72 -8.54
CA PHE A 54 -3.37 2.41 -9.04
C PHE A 54 -2.93 2.49 -10.50
N HIS A 55 -2.07 1.56 -10.91
CA HIS A 55 -1.72 1.35 -12.31
C HIS A 55 -2.22 -0.02 -12.75
N GLU A 56 -2.83 -0.06 -13.92
CA GLU A 56 -3.29 -1.29 -14.57
C GLU A 56 -2.32 -1.67 -15.69
N ASP A 57 -2.20 -2.97 -15.93
CA ASP A 57 -1.65 -3.45 -17.18
C ASP A 57 -2.67 -3.17 -18.30
N PRO A 58 -2.32 -2.36 -19.32
CA PRO A 58 -3.28 -1.90 -20.32
C PRO A 58 -3.79 -3.01 -21.24
N LYS A 59 -3.18 -4.20 -21.22
CA LYS A 59 -3.60 -5.33 -22.06
C LYS A 59 -4.61 -6.22 -21.34
N SER A 60 -4.40 -6.43 -20.05
CA SER A 60 -5.22 -7.33 -19.22
C SER A 60 -6.25 -6.61 -18.35
N GLY A 61 -6.09 -5.29 -18.13
CA GLY A 61 -6.91 -4.51 -17.20
C GLY A 61 -6.66 -4.84 -15.73
N VAL A 62 -5.68 -5.69 -15.44
CA VAL A 62 -5.36 -6.10 -14.06
C VAL A 62 -4.54 -4.99 -13.41
N ILE A 63 -4.93 -4.58 -12.21
CA ILE A 63 -4.11 -3.68 -11.40
C ILE A 63 -2.77 -4.37 -11.15
N VAL A 64 -1.65 -3.73 -11.48
CA VAL A 64 -0.29 -4.25 -11.25
C VAL A 64 0.43 -3.51 -10.13
N PHE A 65 -0.03 -2.31 -9.79
CA PHE A 65 0.50 -1.51 -8.71
C PHE A 65 -0.61 -0.71 -8.08
N ALA A 66 -0.56 -0.51 -6.76
CA ALA A 66 -1.41 0.48 -6.11
C ALA A 66 -0.76 1.04 -4.86
N ILE A 67 -1.16 2.26 -4.51
CA ILE A 67 -0.79 2.94 -3.28
C ILE A 67 -2.05 3.47 -2.61
N GLN A 68 -2.12 3.31 -1.29
CA GLN A 68 -3.19 3.82 -0.45
C GLN A 68 -2.61 4.53 0.75
N VAL A 69 -3.22 5.65 1.09
CA VAL A 69 -2.89 6.45 2.26
C VAL A 69 -4.15 6.58 3.10
N TYR A 70 -4.00 6.26 4.38
CA TYR A 70 -5.06 6.34 5.36
C TYR A 70 -5.02 7.68 6.10
N PRO A 71 -6.11 8.08 6.77
CA PRO A 71 -6.09 9.25 7.63
C PRO A 71 -4.94 9.21 8.64
N SER A 72 -4.36 10.38 8.93
CA SER A 72 -3.28 10.51 9.92
C SER A 72 -3.78 10.15 11.32
N GLU A 73 -2.96 9.42 12.06
CA GLU A 73 -3.19 9.06 13.47
C GLU A 73 -1.98 9.47 14.33
N GLN A 74 -2.06 9.28 15.65
CA GLN A 74 -1.01 9.70 16.59
C GLN A 74 0.37 9.10 16.27
N LEU A 75 0.43 7.88 15.71
CA LEU A 75 1.68 7.21 15.36
C LEU A 75 2.23 7.62 13.99
N GLY A 76 1.47 8.39 13.21
CA GLY A 76 1.82 8.80 11.86
C GLY A 76 0.74 8.44 10.84
N THR A 77 1.08 8.61 9.56
CA THR A 77 0.19 8.31 8.44
C THR A 77 0.49 6.93 7.89
N ARG A 78 -0.50 6.02 7.93
CA ARG A 78 -0.34 4.69 7.35
C ARG A 78 -0.40 4.76 5.83
N VAL A 79 0.55 4.08 5.18
CA VAL A 79 0.62 3.92 3.73
C VAL A 79 0.76 2.44 3.41
N LEU A 80 -0.09 1.96 2.51
CA LEU A 80 -0.04 0.62 1.96
C LEU A 80 0.32 0.71 0.49
N ILE A 81 1.33 -0.06 0.08
CA ILE A 81 1.69 -0.21 -1.33
C ILE A 81 1.54 -1.67 -1.72
N ARG A 82 0.80 -1.92 -2.81
CA ARG A 82 0.74 -3.21 -3.46
C ARG A 82 1.62 -3.22 -4.70
N MET A 83 2.61 -4.09 -4.69
CA MET A 83 3.51 -4.36 -5.79
C MET A 83 3.15 -5.67 -6.51
N PRO A 84 3.60 -5.91 -7.75
CA PRO A 84 3.43 -7.20 -8.40
C PRO A 84 4.10 -8.35 -7.64
N LEU A 85 3.66 -9.57 -7.91
CA LEU A 85 4.38 -10.78 -7.49
C LEU A 85 5.72 -10.94 -8.23
N GLY A 86 6.58 -11.82 -7.71
CA GLY A 86 7.86 -12.16 -8.35
C GLY A 86 8.99 -11.18 -8.06
N LEU A 87 8.93 -10.46 -6.94
CA LEU A 87 10.00 -9.56 -6.47
C LEU A 87 11.08 -10.33 -5.69
N ARG A 88 12.30 -9.80 -5.68
CA ARG A 88 13.35 -10.20 -4.72
C ARG A 88 13.04 -9.58 -3.37
N LEU A 89 12.33 -10.34 -2.53
CA LEU A 89 11.86 -9.85 -1.22
C LEU A 89 13.00 -9.36 -0.33
N SER A 90 14.17 -10.02 -0.39
CA SER A 90 15.37 -9.63 0.37
C SER A 90 15.95 -8.27 -0.03
N GLU A 91 15.57 -7.71 -1.18
CA GLU A 91 16.02 -6.40 -1.64
C GLU A 91 14.98 -5.30 -1.37
N GLY A 92 13.78 -5.66 -0.89
CA GLY A 92 12.71 -4.73 -0.55
C GLY A 92 12.27 -3.81 -1.70
N VAL A 93 11.73 -2.65 -1.31
CA VAL A 93 11.21 -1.61 -2.18
C VAL A 93 11.91 -0.29 -1.86
N ARG A 94 12.18 0.52 -2.89
CA ARG A 94 12.74 1.86 -2.76
C ARG A 94 11.69 2.90 -3.14
N LEU A 95 11.62 3.96 -2.34
CA LEU A 95 10.73 5.11 -2.53
C LEU A 95 11.59 6.37 -2.69
N GLU A 96 11.32 7.13 -3.75
CA GLU A 96 12.07 8.34 -4.10
C GLU A 96 11.09 9.45 -4.45
N LEU A 97 11.25 10.63 -3.85
CA LEU A 97 10.43 11.81 -4.17
C LEU A 97 11.16 12.72 -5.14
N ASP A 98 10.51 13.03 -6.25
CA ASP A 98 11.07 13.76 -7.38
C ASP A 98 12.43 13.20 -7.81
N THR A 99 13.49 14.00 -7.73
CA THR A 99 14.88 13.60 -7.94
C THR A 99 15.71 13.88 -6.67
N GLN A 100 15.10 13.75 -5.50
CA GLN A 100 15.79 14.00 -4.23
C GLN A 100 16.67 12.79 -3.85
N PRO A 101 17.85 13.02 -3.26
CA PRO A 101 18.79 11.95 -2.89
C PRO A 101 18.33 11.12 -1.68
N SER A 102 17.27 11.53 -0.97
CA SER A 102 16.71 10.78 0.14
C SER A 102 15.82 9.65 -0.39
N GLU A 103 16.43 8.50 -0.66
CA GLU A 103 15.70 7.26 -0.94
C GLU A 103 15.28 6.61 0.38
N GLN A 104 14.01 6.23 0.52
CA GLN A 104 13.53 5.43 1.63
C GLN A 104 13.45 3.96 1.20
N HIS A 105 14.05 3.08 1.98
CA HIS A 105 13.94 1.63 1.79
C HIS A 105 12.82 1.07 2.67
N ALA A 106 12.07 0.11 2.13
CA ALA A 106 10.92 -0.51 2.76
C ALA A 106 10.91 -2.01 2.51
N ASP A 107 10.68 -2.78 3.56
CA ASP A 107 10.57 -4.23 3.46
C ASP A 107 9.18 -4.64 2.93
N VAL A 108 9.13 -5.77 2.21
CA VAL A 108 7.87 -6.40 1.85
C VAL A 108 7.34 -7.14 3.08
N ALA A 109 6.16 -6.74 3.55
CA ALA A 109 5.54 -7.30 4.75
C ALA A 109 4.99 -8.72 4.49
N THR A 110 4.32 -8.90 3.35
CA THR A 110 3.76 -10.20 2.94
C THR A 110 3.45 -10.20 1.44
N CYS A 111 3.13 -11.36 0.87
CA CYS A 111 2.56 -11.44 -0.48
C CYS A 111 1.28 -12.28 -0.47
N LEU A 112 0.27 -11.75 -1.15
CA LEU A 112 -1.06 -12.32 -1.35
C LEU A 112 -1.25 -12.64 -2.84
N PRO A 113 -2.29 -13.40 -3.23
CA PRO A 113 -2.55 -13.72 -4.65
C PRO A 113 -2.56 -12.49 -5.57
N GLU A 114 -3.04 -11.36 -5.07
CA GLU A 114 -3.12 -10.09 -5.79
C GLU A 114 -1.78 -9.35 -5.91
N GLY A 115 -0.80 -9.62 -5.05
CA GLY A 115 0.48 -8.89 -5.04
C GLY A 115 1.23 -8.93 -3.72
N CYS A 116 2.41 -8.33 -3.71
CA CYS A 116 3.22 -8.14 -2.51
C CYS A 116 2.87 -6.82 -1.82
N VAL A 117 2.67 -6.86 -0.51
CA VAL A 117 2.22 -5.74 0.32
C VAL A 117 3.40 -5.16 1.08
N VAL A 118 3.53 -3.84 1.01
CA VAL A 118 4.47 -3.03 1.78
C VAL A 118 3.65 -2.12 2.69
N LEU A 119 3.97 -2.14 3.98
CA LEU A 119 3.29 -1.35 5.01
C LEU A 119 4.26 -0.34 5.59
N LEU A 120 3.85 0.93 5.58
CA LEU A 120 4.66 2.07 5.99
C LEU A 120 3.88 2.93 6.97
N ILE A 121 4.60 3.49 7.93
CA ILE A 121 4.11 4.60 8.74
C ILE A 121 5.00 5.79 8.41
N MET A 122 4.42 6.80 7.78
CA MET A 122 5.12 8.02 7.39
C MET A 122 4.91 9.09 8.45
N SER A 123 6.00 9.80 8.78
CA SER A 123 5.95 10.96 9.65
C SER A 123 5.19 12.12 9.00
N GLU A 124 4.68 13.05 9.81
CA GLU A 124 4.07 14.28 9.31
C GLU A 124 5.03 15.05 8.38
N GLY A 125 6.32 15.13 8.73
CA GLY A 125 7.34 15.76 7.89
C GLY A 125 7.50 15.07 6.53
N THR A 126 7.47 13.74 6.47
CA THR A 126 7.49 12.99 5.21
C THR A 126 6.26 13.30 4.36
N ILE A 127 5.08 13.33 4.98
CA ILE A 127 3.83 13.67 4.30
C ILE A 127 3.86 15.09 3.77
N ASP A 128 4.41 16.05 4.50
CA ASP A 128 4.54 17.44 4.03
C ASP A 128 5.50 17.58 2.85
N ILE A 129 6.60 16.81 2.84
CA ILE A 129 7.48 16.72 1.67
C ILE A 129 6.71 16.12 0.47
N MET A 130 5.91 15.07 0.68
CA MET A 130 5.07 14.49 -0.38
C MET A 130 4.02 15.47 -0.91
N LYS A 131 3.43 16.31 -0.05
CA LYS A 131 2.46 17.34 -0.47
C LYS A 131 3.09 18.38 -1.40
N ALA A 132 4.40 18.63 -1.28
CA ALA A 132 5.14 19.59 -2.10
C ALA A 132 5.81 18.97 -3.35
N ALA A 133 5.98 17.66 -3.38
CA ALA A 133 6.60 16.93 -4.48
C ALA A 133 5.65 16.74 -5.68
N GLN A 134 6.20 16.42 -6.84
CA GLN A 134 5.44 16.16 -8.07
C GLN A 134 5.23 14.67 -8.32
N VAL A 135 6.25 13.86 -8.05
CA VAL A 135 6.24 12.42 -8.34
C VAL A 135 6.84 11.64 -7.18
N LEU A 136 6.16 10.57 -6.78
CA LEU A 136 6.75 9.49 -5.98
C LEU A 136 7.14 8.36 -6.93
N THR A 137 8.40 7.97 -6.93
CA THR A 137 8.89 6.80 -7.67
C THR A 137 9.03 5.64 -6.70
N VAL A 138 8.40 4.50 -7.02
CA VAL A 138 8.48 3.26 -6.26
C VAL A 138 9.15 2.19 -7.12
N SER A 139 10.20 1.55 -6.62
CA SER A 139 10.94 0.55 -7.39
C SER A 139 11.32 -0.68 -6.59
N ALA A 140 11.45 -1.82 -7.28
CA ALA A 140 11.85 -3.10 -6.70
C ALA A 140 12.60 -3.93 -7.74
N ILE A 141 13.30 -4.99 -7.31
CA ILE A 141 14.03 -5.89 -8.21
C ILE A 141 13.21 -7.14 -8.50
N SER A 142 13.12 -7.51 -9.78
CA SER A 142 12.50 -8.76 -10.24
C SER A 142 13.33 -9.96 -9.81
N PHE A 143 12.70 -10.98 -9.23
CA PHE A 143 13.37 -12.25 -8.95
C PHE A 143 13.80 -12.95 -10.25
N ALA A 144 12.91 -13.03 -11.23
CA ALA A 144 13.12 -13.76 -12.47
C ALA A 144 14.17 -13.12 -13.39
N SER A 145 14.11 -11.80 -13.59
CA SER A 145 15.00 -11.11 -14.55
C SER A 145 16.20 -10.42 -13.90
N GLY A 146 16.15 -10.16 -12.58
CA GLY A 146 17.10 -9.25 -11.92
C GLY A 146 16.95 -7.78 -12.32
N GLY A 147 15.99 -7.45 -13.20
CA GLY A 147 15.73 -6.08 -13.64
C GLY A 147 14.97 -5.26 -12.60
N LYS A 148 15.15 -3.93 -12.67
CA LYS A 148 14.40 -2.97 -11.84
C LYS A 148 12.99 -2.76 -12.40
N LEU A 149 11.97 -3.06 -11.60
CA LEU A 149 10.60 -2.61 -11.83
C LEU A 149 10.45 -1.21 -11.24
N THR A 150 9.80 -0.29 -11.94
CA THR A 150 9.64 1.10 -11.51
C THR A 150 8.23 1.59 -11.82
N PHE A 151 7.57 2.13 -10.81
CA PHE A 151 6.27 2.77 -10.89
C PHE A 151 6.43 4.25 -10.52
N ARG A 152 5.85 5.14 -11.32
CA ARG A 152 5.84 6.58 -11.05
C ARG A 152 4.43 7.03 -10.70
N ILE A 153 4.26 7.52 -9.50
CA ILE A 153 2.98 7.92 -8.92
C ILE A 153 2.93 9.44 -8.97
N SER A 154 1.90 9.99 -9.64
CA SER A 154 1.67 11.44 -9.64
C SER A 154 1.26 11.92 -8.25
N LEU A 155 1.82 13.02 -7.77
CA LEU A 155 1.39 13.66 -6.51
C LEU A 155 0.42 14.82 -6.77
N LYS A 156 -0.02 15.01 -8.03
CA LYS A 156 -1.04 15.99 -8.37
C LYS A 156 -2.37 15.62 -7.71
N GLY A 157 -2.85 16.51 -6.84
CA GLY A 157 -4.09 16.33 -6.08
C GLY A 157 -3.91 15.65 -4.72
N PHE A 158 -2.72 15.12 -4.42
CA PHE A 158 -2.41 14.45 -3.14
C PHE A 158 -2.73 15.31 -1.90
N PRO A 159 -2.36 16.60 -1.83
CA PRO A 159 -2.70 17.42 -0.65
C PRO A 159 -4.21 17.56 -0.44
N ARG A 160 -4.99 17.64 -1.52
CA ARG A 160 -6.44 17.80 -1.45
C ARG A 160 -7.14 16.50 -1.05
N SER A 161 -6.67 15.35 -1.54
CA SER A 161 -7.20 14.06 -1.12
C SER A 161 -6.90 13.76 0.35
N LEU A 162 -5.72 14.12 0.87
CA LEU A 162 -5.42 13.96 2.30
C LEU A 162 -6.29 14.85 3.18
N LYS A 163 -6.43 16.13 2.82
CA LYS A 163 -7.35 17.02 3.53
C LYS A 163 -8.77 16.45 3.58
N ARG A 164 -9.23 15.86 2.48
CA ARG A 164 -10.55 15.21 2.43
C ARG A 164 -10.66 14.02 3.39
N LEU A 165 -9.60 13.22 3.52
CA LEU A 165 -9.60 12.10 4.47
C LEU A 165 -9.77 12.56 5.91
N GLU A 166 -9.13 13.65 6.31
CA GLU A 166 -9.25 14.24 7.64
C GLU A 166 -10.69 14.71 7.92
N GLU A 167 -11.40 15.21 6.91
CA GLU A 167 -12.81 15.61 7.02
C GLU A 167 -13.79 14.43 7.09
N LEU A 168 -13.33 13.21 6.80
CA LEU A 168 -14.16 12.00 6.68
C LEU A 168 -13.98 11.01 7.85
N GLN A 169 -13.07 11.31 8.79
CA GLN A 169 -12.95 10.64 10.09
C GLN A 169 -14.20 10.89 10.94
#